data_AF-A0A814YPA1-F1
#
_entry.id   AF-A0A814YPA1-F1
#
_cell.length_a   1.000
_cell.length_b   1.000
_cell.length_c   1.000
_cell.angle_alpha   90.00
_cell.angle_beta   90.00
_cell.angle_gamma   90.00
#
_symmetry.space_group_name_H-M   'P 1'
#
loop_
_entity.id
_entity.type
_entity.pdbx_description
1 polymer ?
#
loop_
_entity_poly.entity_id
_entity_poly.type
_entity_poly.pdbx_seq_one_letter_code
_entity_poly.pdbx_strand_id
1 'polypeptide(L)'
;MGNQQQCPRFRQWDLQSLERSSGIPQQQLLQLYDEFKRSAGRDGQLDKQEFQQLARRLGMPANEQYHPFRAFDTDRSGKLSFEEFVSAVVLMNQGGNQAHKFQYVIDQYNPNRQQGYITPEYGQQVFSSMNQFYGTQGDPCEMWEQIDNGRGGVSRDEFVNYLSQNSPYAQKFGGGRGSC
;
A
#
# COMPACT_ATOMS: atom_id res chain seq x y z
N MET A 1 15.80 -34.92 -18.87
CA MET A 1 16.56 -33.68 -19.09
C MET A 1 15.52 -32.60 -19.38
N GLY A 2 15.04 -31.78 -18.46
CA GLY A 2 15.78 -30.95 -17.51
C GLY A 2 15.70 -29.49 -17.98
N ASN A 3 14.63 -28.79 -17.57
CA ASN A 3 14.47 -27.34 -17.46
C ASN A 3 14.68 -26.43 -18.68
N GLN A 4 13.54 -25.94 -19.22
CA GLN A 4 13.35 -24.53 -19.54
C GLN A 4 11.91 -24.13 -19.20
N GLN A 5 11.59 -24.07 -17.89
CA GLN A 5 10.41 -23.31 -17.48
C GLN A 5 10.75 -21.84 -17.74
N GLN A 6 10.20 -21.33 -18.83
CA GLN A 6 10.20 -19.93 -19.18
C GLN A 6 9.58 -19.19 -17.99
N CYS A 7 10.44 -18.61 -17.15
CA CYS A 7 10.03 -17.62 -16.17
C CYS A 7 9.28 -16.54 -16.96
N PRO A 8 8.04 -16.17 -16.57
CA PRO A 8 7.31 -15.15 -17.29
C PRO A 8 8.21 -13.92 -17.38
N ARG A 9 8.40 -13.47 -18.61
CA ARG A 9 9.31 -12.41 -19.04
C ARG A 9 9.02 -11.14 -18.21
N PHE A 10 9.71 -11.03 -17.08
CA PHE A 10 9.64 -9.94 -16.12
C PHE A 10 10.00 -8.65 -16.88
N ARG A 11 8.99 -7.87 -17.27
CA ARG A 11 9.22 -6.50 -17.72
C ARG A 11 9.75 -5.78 -16.49
N GLN A 12 10.97 -5.27 -16.61
CA GLN A 12 11.62 -4.39 -15.65
C GLN A 12 10.55 -3.53 -14.97
N TRP A 13 10.26 -3.83 -13.70
CA TRP A 13 9.72 -2.80 -12.84
C TRP A 13 10.68 -1.63 -13.00
N ASP A 14 10.14 -0.50 -13.41
CA ASP A 14 10.92 0.72 -13.39
C ASP A 14 11.18 1.01 -11.91
N LEU A 15 12.33 0.54 -11.41
CA LEU A 15 12.77 0.81 -10.04
C LEU A 15 12.73 2.32 -9.76
N GLN A 16 12.88 3.16 -10.79
CA GLN A 16 12.69 4.60 -10.67
C GLN A 16 11.22 4.98 -10.46
N SER A 17 10.27 4.24 -11.02
CA SER A 17 8.84 4.45 -10.75
C SER A 17 8.47 4.02 -9.34
N LEU A 18 9.01 2.89 -8.85
CA LEU A 18 8.82 2.45 -7.46
C LEU A 18 9.53 3.37 -6.47
N GLU A 19 10.75 3.81 -6.75
CA GLU A 19 11.46 4.79 -5.92
C GLU A 19 10.69 6.11 -5.85
N ARG A 20 10.19 6.60 -7.00
CA ARG A 20 9.35 7.82 -7.05
C ARG A 20 8.04 7.68 -6.27
N SER A 21 7.38 6.52 -6.32
CA SER A 21 6.10 6.33 -5.62
C SER A 21 6.29 6.02 -4.14
N SER A 22 7.19 5.10 -3.80
CA SER A 22 7.43 4.59 -2.45
C SER A 22 8.28 5.53 -1.59
N GLY A 23 9.12 6.35 -2.21
CA GLY A 23 10.16 7.12 -1.52
C GLY A 23 11.29 6.25 -0.94
N ILE A 24 11.30 4.94 -1.24
CA ILE A 24 12.34 4.00 -0.81
C ILE A 24 13.50 4.08 -1.82
N PRO A 25 14.75 4.29 -1.36
CA PRO A 25 15.91 4.30 -2.25
C PRO A 25 16.02 3.01 -3.05
N GLN A 26 16.45 3.10 -4.30
CA GLN A 26 16.60 1.95 -5.18
C GLN A 26 17.40 0.79 -4.56
N GLN A 27 18.47 1.09 -3.79
CA GLN A 27 19.26 0.07 -3.10
C GLN A 27 18.46 -0.72 -2.07
N GLN A 28 17.57 -0.06 -1.34
CA GLN A 28 16.72 -0.71 -0.35
C GLN A 28 15.60 -1.50 -1.04
N LEU A 29 15.05 -1.01 -2.16
CA LEU A 29 14.11 -1.78 -3.00
C LEU A 29 14.75 -3.08 -3.55
N LEU A 30 16.02 -3.04 -3.95
CA LEU A 30 16.74 -4.24 -4.40
C LEU A 30 16.92 -5.25 -3.26
N GLN A 31 17.23 -4.81 -2.05
CA GLN A 31 17.32 -5.69 -0.89
C GLN A 31 15.97 -6.32 -0.54
N LEU A 32 14.88 -5.54 -0.57
CA LEU A 32 13.52 -6.03 -0.39
C LEU A 32 13.14 -7.05 -1.47
N TYR A 33 13.57 -6.84 -2.71
CA TYR A 33 13.34 -7.76 -3.81
C TYR A 33 14.09 -9.09 -3.64
N ASP A 34 15.34 -9.04 -3.17
CA ASP A 34 16.11 -10.26 -2.93
C ASP A 34 15.53 -11.07 -1.76
N GLU A 35 15.07 -10.39 -0.69
CA GLU A 35 14.35 -11.06 0.41
C GLU A 35 12.99 -11.61 -0.06
N PHE A 36 12.24 -10.86 -0.87
CA PHE A 36 11.00 -11.31 -1.49
C PHE A 36 11.22 -12.58 -2.31
N LYS A 37 12.21 -12.61 -3.21
CA LYS A 37 12.52 -13.79 -4.03
C LYS A 37 12.96 -15.00 -3.22
N ARG A 38 13.63 -14.79 -2.09
CA ARG A 38 14.04 -15.89 -1.19
C ARG A 38 12.85 -16.50 -0.45
N SER A 39 11.84 -15.69 -0.17
CA SER A 39 10.63 -16.10 0.54
C SER A 39 9.51 -16.57 -0.38
N ALA A 40 9.43 -16.05 -1.60
CA ALA A 40 8.42 -16.41 -2.58
C ALA A 40 8.67 -17.81 -3.14
N GLY A 41 7.58 -18.56 -3.31
CA GLY A 41 7.60 -19.87 -3.93
C GLY A 41 7.98 -19.84 -5.41
N ARG A 42 7.81 -21.00 -6.08
CA ARG A 42 8.13 -21.16 -7.51
C ARG A 42 7.25 -20.32 -8.44
N ASP A 43 6.13 -19.83 -7.94
CA ASP A 43 5.19 -18.95 -8.60
C ASP A 43 5.59 -17.46 -8.51
N GLY A 44 6.57 -17.12 -7.68
CA GLY A 44 7.06 -15.75 -7.55
C GLY A 44 6.08 -14.81 -6.83
N GLN A 45 5.17 -15.36 -6.03
CA GLN A 45 4.25 -14.62 -5.17
C GLN A 45 4.43 -15.09 -3.72
N LEU A 46 4.04 -14.25 -2.76
CA LEU A 46 4.06 -14.62 -1.35
C LEU A 46 2.67 -15.05 -0.90
N ASP A 47 2.54 -16.27 -0.41
CA ASP A 47 1.36 -16.65 0.35
C ASP A 47 1.33 -16.00 1.74
N LYS A 48 0.24 -16.21 2.48
CA LYS A 48 0.06 -15.62 3.82
C LYS A 48 1.14 -16.04 4.81
N GLN A 49 1.62 -17.29 4.76
CA GLN A 49 2.65 -17.78 5.67
C GLN A 49 4.03 -17.25 5.28
N GLU A 50 4.35 -17.22 3.99
CA GLU A 50 5.60 -16.67 3.45
C GLU A 50 5.71 -15.18 3.76
N PHE A 51 4.62 -14.43 3.57
CA PHE A 51 4.55 -13.02 3.95
C PHE A 51 4.78 -12.82 5.45
N GLN A 52 4.15 -13.62 6.31
CA GLN A 52 4.36 -13.50 7.77
C GLN A 52 5.80 -13.77 8.17
N GLN A 53 6.46 -14.75 7.56
CA GLN A 53 7.87 -15.03 7.83
C GLN A 53 8.77 -13.88 7.37
N LEU A 54 8.53 -13.35 6.17
CA LEU A 54 9.27 -12.20 5.64
C LEU A 54 9.04 -10.95 6.50
N ALA A 55 7.80 -10.69 6.88
CA ALA A 55 7.40 -9.59 7.75
C ALA A 55 8.16 -9.62 9.09
N ARG A 56 8.30 -10.80 9.70
CA ARG A 56 9.09 -10.98 10.93
C ARG A 56 10.57 -10.67 10.73
N ARG A 57 11.16 -11.08 9.60
CA ARG A 57 12.58 -10.80 9.28
C ARG A 57 12.84 -9.32 9.05
N LEU A 58 11.85 -8.62 8.49
CA LEU A 58 11.88 -7.16 8.32
C LEU A 58 11.58 -6.39 9.62
N GLY A 59 11.29 -7.09 10.73
CA GLY A 59 11.05 -6.47 12.03
C GLY A 59 9.64 -5.90 12.21
N MET A 60 8.67 -6.32 11.38
CA MET A 60 7.28 -5.88 11.56
C MET A 60 6.70 -6.48 12.84
N PRO A 61 5.98 -5.68 13.66
CA PRO A 61 5.42 -6.17 14.90
C PRO A 61 4.25 -7.13 14.64
N ALA A 62 4.11 -8.18 15.46
CA ALA A 62 3.22 -9.30 15.18
C ALA A 62 1.73 -8.93 15.07
N ASN A 63 1.28 -7.91 15.79
CA ASN A 63 -0.07 -7.34 15.69
C ASN A 63 -0.35 -6.70 14.32
N GLU A 64 0.70 -6.21 13.64
CA GLU A 64 0.64 -5.63 12.31
C GLU A 64 0.90 -6.68 11.22
N GLN A 65 0.99 -7.98 11.50
CA GLN A 65 1.23 -9.02 10.47
C GLN A 65 -0.06 -9.68 9.95
N TYR A 66 -1.17 -9.63 10.72
CA TYR A 66 -2.39 -10.42 10.42
C TYR A 66 -3.48 -9.64 9.69
N HIS A 67 -3.65 -8.35 10.01
CA HIS A 67 -4.59 -7.44 9.36
C HIS A 67 -4.19 -6.94 7.96
N PRO A 68 -2.90 -6.78 7.60
CA PRO A 68 -2.51 -6.17 6.33
C PRO A 68 -2.71 -7.05 5.10
N PHE A 69 -2.63 -8.37 5.24
CA PHE A 69 -2.53 -9.27 4.08
C PHE A 69 -3.68 -9.07 3.09
N ARG A 70 -4.92 -9.01 3.59
CA ARG A 70 -6.10 -8.77 2.74
C ARG A 70 -6.19 -7.36 2.18
N ALA A 71 -5.58 -6.38 2.85
CA ALA A 71 -5.59 -5.00 2.39
C ALA A 71 -4.52 -4.76 1.31
N PHE A 72 -3.48 -5.59 1.26
CA PHE A 72 -2.46 -5.56 0.21
C PHE A 72 -2.76 -6.49 -0.96
N ASP A 73 -3.50 -7.58 -0.73
CA ASP A 73 -4.02 -8.48 -1.76
C ASP A 73 -5.17 -7.78 -2.53
N THR A 74 -4.79 -6.79 -3.33
CA THR A 74 -5.71 -5.89 -4.04
C THR A 74 -6.49 -6.62 -5.12
N ASP A 75 -5.85 -7.59 -5.78
CA ASP A 75 -6.46 -8.44 -6.79
C ASP A 75 -7.24 -9.63 -6.19
N ARG A 76 -7.18 -9.80 -4.85
CA ARG A 76 -7.81 -10.89 -4.09
C ARG A 76 -7.39 -12.27 -4.59
N SER A 77 -6.19 -12.39 -5.12
CA SER A 77 -5.61 -13.66 -5.56
C SER A 77 -5.31 -14.59 -4.37
N GLY A 78 -5.30 -14.06 -3.14
CA GLY A 78 -4.90 -14.79 -1.94
C GLY A 78 -3.38 -14.92 -1.80
N LYS A 79 -2.63 -14.20 -2.64
CA LYS A 79 -1.16 -14.13 -2.66
C LYS A 79 -0.75 -12.67 -2.89
N LEU A 80 0.45 -12.31 -2.47
CA LEU A 80 1.00 -10.98 -2.69
C LEU A 80 2.03 -11.04 -3.81
N SER A 81 1.78 -10.26 -4.85
CA SER A 81 2.81 -9.90 -5.81
C SER A 81 3.91 -9.04 -5.17
N PHE A 82 5.04 -8.88 -5.86
CA PHE A 82 6.11 -8.00 -5.37
C PHE A 82 5.63 -6.55 -5.21
N GLU A 83 4.75 -6.08 -6.10
CA GLU A 83 4.20 -4.71 -6.03
C GLU A 83 3.36 -4.53 -4.77
N GLU A 84 2.46 -5.47 -4.49
CA GLU A 84 1.64 -5.46 -3.28
C GLU A 84 2.47 -5.62 -2.00
N PHE A 85 3.58 -6.37 -2.08
CA PHE A 85 4.54 -6.45 -0.99
C PHE A 85 5.30 -5.13 -0.76
N VAL A 86 5.74 -4.44 -1.80
CA VAL A 86 6.36 -3.11 -1.65
C VAL A 86 5.34 -2.12 -1.09
N SER A 87 4.10 -2.16 -1.58
CA SER A 87 2.97 -1.40 -1.02
C SER A 87 2.82 -1.63 0.48
N ALA A 88 2.96 -2.89 0.89
CA ALA A 88 2.92 -3.28 2.28
C ALA A 88 4.02 -2.61 3.10
N VAL A 89 5.26 -2.69 2.63
CA VAL A 89 6.42 -2.13 3.31
C VAL A 89 6.32 -0.60 3.41
N VAL A 90 5.84 0.09 2.37
CA VAL A 90 5.67 1.55 2.37
C VAL A 90 4.67 2.00 3.43
N LEU A 91 3.51 1.35 3.48
CA LEU A 91 2.46 1.69 4.44
C LEU A 91 2.90 1.41 5.88
N MET A 92 3.63 0.31 6.09
CA MET A 92 4.11 -0.11 7.40
C MET A 92 5.37 0.60 7.88
N ASN A 93 6.13 1.30 7.02
CA ASN A 93 7.34 1.99 7.45
C ASN A 93 7.02 3.13 8.44
N GLN A 94 7.10 2.86 9.74
CA GLN A 94 6.67 3.75 10.82
C GLN A 94 7.40 5.11 10.85
N GLY A 95 8.59 5.22 10.23
CA GLY A 95 9.36 6.46 10.15
C GLY A 95 9.12 7.34 8.91
N GLY A 96 8.30 6.88 7.96
CA GLY A 96 8.03 7.62 6.72
C GLY A 96 7.02 8.76 6.86
N ASN A 97 7.14 9.82 6.04
CA ASN A 97 6.18 10.92 5.98
C ASN A 97 4.76 10.38 5.68
N GLN A 98 3.79 10.68 6.53
CA GLN A 98 2.41 10.22 6.40
C GLN A 98 1.79 10.63 5.06
N ALA A 99 2.06 11.86 4.59
CA ALA A 99 1.59 12.34 3.31
C ALA A 99 2.07 11.45 2.16
N HIS A 100 3.32 10.99 2.18
CA HIS A 100 3.84 10.05 1.17
C HIS A 100 3.13 8.69 1.22
N LYS A 101 2.77 8.20 2.40
CA LYS A 101 2.04 6.94 2.52
C LYS A 101 0.63 7.04 1.95
N PHE A 102 -0.11 8.09 2.33
CA PHE A 102 -1.41 8.38 1.75
C PHE A 102 -1.31 8.51 0.24
N GLN A 103 -0.26 9.19 -0.19
CA GLN A 103 -0.03 9.45 -1.59
C GLN A 103 0.16 8.16 -2.39
N TYR A 104 0.94 7.24 -1.85
CA TYR A 104 1.19 5.94 -2.42
C TYR A 104 -0.09 5.11 -2.54
N VAL A 105 -0.94 5.08 -1.50
CA VAL A 105 -2.22 4.35 -1.55
C VAL A 105 -3.11 4.90 -2.66
N ILE A 106 -3.24 6.22 -2.76
CA ILE A 106 -4.02 6.87 -3.81
C ILE A 106 -3.52 6.44 -5.19
N ASP A 107 -2.20 6.36 -5.38
CA ASP A 107 -1.57 5.96 -6.65
C ASP A 107 -1.81 4.49 -7.02
N GLN A 108 -2.05 3.61 -6.03
CA GLN A 108 -2.38 2.21 -6.28
C GLN A 108 -3.82 2.05 -6.82
N TYR A 109 -4.77 2.80 -6.26
CA TYR A 109 -6.19 2.68 -6.62
C TYR A 109 -6.61 3.60 -7.76
N ASN A 110 -5.80 4.61 -8.12
CA ASN A 110 -6.06 5.49 -9.26
C ASN A 110 -5.08 5.19 -10.42
N PRO A 111 -5.34 4.17 -11.26
CA PRO A 111 -4.45 3.79 -12.36
C PRO A 111 -4.38 4.87 -13.46
N ASN A 112 -5.39 5.74 -13.58
CA ASN A 112 -5.42 6.83 -14.55
C ASN A 112 -4.88 8.12 -13.95
N ARG A 113 -3.55 8.16 -13.76
CA ARG A 113 -2.76 9.33 -13.31
C ARG A 113 -2.96 10.61 -14.15
N GLN A 114 -3.71 10.54 -15.26
CA GLN A 114 -3.78 11.56 -16.30
C GLN A 114 -4.84 12.64 -16.07
N GLN A 115 -5.80 12.48 -15.16
CA GLN A 115 -6.86 13.48 -15.00
C GLN A 115 -6.58 14.55 -13.94
N GLY A 116 -5.56 14.39 -13.09
CA GLY A 116 -5.26 15.36 -12.02
C GLY A 116 -6.30 15.43 -10.89
N TYR A 117 -7.41 14.70 -11.02
CA TYR A 117 -8.48 14.58 -10.03
C TYR A 117 -8.78 13.10 -9.73
N ILE A 118 -9.25 12.85 -8.51
CA ILE A 118 -9.73 11.56 -8.02
C ILE A 118 -11.25 11.59 -8.14
N THR A 119 -11.83 10.60 -8.81
CA THR A 119 -13.30 10.49 -8.96
C THR A 119 -13.92 9.86 -7.70
N PRO A 120 -15.25 10.01 -7.51
CA PRO A 120 -15.94 9.40 -6.38
C PRO A 120 -15.71 7.90 -6.22
N GLU A 121 -15.70 7.16 -7.33
CA GLU A 121 -15.52 5.72 -7.32
C GLU A 121 -14.15 5.33 -6.77
N TYR A 122 -13.09 6.02 -7.22
CA TYR A 122 -11.73 5.75 -6.77
C TYR A 122 -11.50 6.19 -5.32
N GLY A 123 -12.02 7.36 -4.95
CA GLY A 123 -11.90 7.87 -3.60
C GLY A 123 -12.56 6.98 -2.54
N GLN A 124 -13.76 6.49 -2.84
CA GLN A 124 -14.47 5.54 -1.98
C GLN A 124 -13.72 4.21 -1.86
N GLN A 125 -13.10 3.73 -2.95
CA GLN A 125 -12.26 2.52 -2.89
C GLN A 125 -11.04 2.73 -1.98
N VAL A 126 -10.38 3.89 -2.04
CA VAL A 126 -9.28 4.21 -1.12
C VAL A 126 -9.77 4.20 0.32
N PHE A 127 -10.90 4.86 0.63
CA PHE A 127 -11.46 4.84 1.98
C PHE A 127 -11.84 3.44 2.45
N SER A 128 -12.45 2.61 1.60
CA SER A 128 -12.78 1.23 1.92
C SER A 128 -11.53 0.41 2.25
N SER A 129 -10.47 0.57 1.45
CA SER A 129 -9.21 -0.13 1.67
C SER A 129 -8.50 0.35 2.94
N MET A 130 -8.53 1.65 3.21
CA MET A 130 -8.01 2.21 4.46
C MET A 130 -8.79 1.72 5.68
N ASN A 131 -10.11 1.66 5.61
CA ASN A 131 -10.94 1.11 6.68
C ASN A 131 -10.60 -0.35 6.97
N GLN A 132 -10.45 -1.17 5.92
CA GLN A 132 -10.06 -2.56 6.06
C GLN A 132 -8.64 -2.70 6.65
N PHE A 133 -7.70 -1.87 6.21
CA PHE A 133 -6.32 -1.89 6.68
C PHE A 133 -6.21 -1.48 8.14
N TYR A 134 -6.85 -0.38 8.51
CA TYR A 134 -6.79 0.20 9.85
C TYR A 134 -7.83 -0.36 10.82
N GLY A 135 -8.75 -1.21 10.35
CA GLY A 135 -9.86 -1.70 11.17
C GLY A 135 -10.77 -0.57 11.66
N THR A 136 -11.01 0.44 10.83
CA THR A 136 -11.95 1.55 11.16
C THR A 136 -13.29 1.31 10.48
N GLN A 137 -14.34 1.93 11.01
CA GLN A 137 -15.73 1.72 10.58
C GLN A 137 -16.35 2.94 9.89
N GLY A 138 -15.55 3.81 9.26
CA GLY A 138 -16.10 4.97 8.54
C GLY A 138 -16.84 4.53 7.27
N ASP A 139 -17.94 5.19 6.92
CA ASP A 139 -18.60 4.94 5.65
C ASP A 139 -17.83 5.66 4.50
N PRO A 140 -17.33 4.93 3.48
CA PRO A 140 -16.58 5.54 2.39
C PRO A 140 -17.33 6.63 1.62
N CYS A 141 -18.65 6.52 1.49
CA CYS A 141 -19.48 7.49 0.78
C CYS A 141 -19.60 8.78 1.58
N GLU A 142 -19.87 8.69 2.88
CA GLU A 142 -19.95 9.87 3.77
C GLU A 142 -18.59 10.59 3.86
N MET A 143 -17.49 9.84 3.98
CA MET A 143 -16.14 10.41 3.99
C MET A 143 -15.79 11.10 2.67
N TRP A 144 -16.25 10.54 1.54
CA TRP A 144 -16.08 11.14 0.23
C TRP A 144 -16.89 12.43 0.07
N GLU A 145 -18.16 12.44 0.50
CA GLU A 145 -19.03 13.60 0.40
C GLU A 145 -18.46 14.82 1.17
N GLN A 146 -17.87 14.58 2.34
CA GLN A 146 -17.22 15.63 3.15
C GLN A 146 -16.12 16.38 2.40
N ILE A 147 -15.41 15.68 1.50
CA ILE A 147 -14.30 16.27 0.76
C ILE A 147 -14.72 16.73 -0.63
N ASP A 148 -15.53 15.98 -1.36
CA ASP A 148 -15.95 16.35 -2.71
C ASP A 148 -16.89 17.56 -2.71
N ASN A 149 -17.80 17.64 -1.73
CA ASN A 149 -18.82 18.68 -1.61
C ASN A 149 -19.59 18.90 -2.93
N GLY A 150 -19.85 17.81 -3.66
CA GLY A 150 -20.58 17.81 -4.95
C GLY A 150 -19.78 18.32 -6.15
N ARG A 151 -18.46 18.47 -6.06
CA ARG A 151 -17.60 18.88 -7.19
C ARG A 151 -17.43 17.77 -8.24
N GLY A 152 -17.74 16.52 -7.91
CA GLY A 152 -17.60 15.37 -8.81
C GLY A 152 -16.15 14.92 -9.00
N GLY A 153 -15.22 15.44 -8.19
CA GLY A 153 -13.81 15.10 -8.22
C GLY A 153 -12.98 15.97 -7.28
N VAL A 154 -11.96 15.36 -6.68
CA VAL A 154 -11.08 16.00 -5.70
C VAL A 154 -9.63 15.93 -6.14
N SER A 155 -8.87 16.99 -5.91
CA SER A 155 -7.44 16.98 -6.22
C SER A 155 -6.64 16.05 -5.28
N ARG A 156 -5.51 15.56 -5.76
CA ARG A 156 -4.60 14.70 -5.00
C ARG A 156 -4.16 15.34 -3.67
N ASP A 157 -3.76 16.61 -3.72
CA ASP A 157 -3.30 17.35 -2.54
C ASP A 157 -4.43 17.54 -1.52
N GLU A 158 -5.64 17.82 -2.00
CA GLU A 158 -6.80 17.96 -1.14
C GLU A 158 -7.15 16.65 -0.43
N PHE A 159 -7.12 15.53 -1.15
CA PHE A 159 -7.37 14.20 -0.57
C PHE A 159 -6.30 13.80 0.45
N VAL A 160 -5.01 14.06 0.16
CA VAL A 160 -3.92 13.83 1.11
C VAL A 160 -4.03 14.73 2.34
N ASN A 161 -4.40 16.01 2.16
CA ASN A 161 -4.59 16.94 3.26
C ASN A 161 -5.73 16.50 4.18
N TYR A 162 -6.86 16.06 3.63
CA TYR A 162 -7.97 15.52 4.42
C TYR A 162 -7.54 14.27 5.21
N LEU A 163 -6.84 13.34 4.55
CA LEU A 163 -6.33 12.13 5.19
C LEU A 163 -5.30 12.42 6.31
N SER A 164 -4.52 13.48 6.15
CA SER A 164 -3.49 13.87 7.13
C SER A 164 -4.05 14.67 8.31
N GLN A 165 -5.13 15.44 8.11
CA GLN A 165 -5.63 16.39 9.12
C GLN A 165 -6.90 15.92 9.84
N ASN A 166 -7.84 15.28 9.13
CA ASN A 166 -9.21 15.10 9.61
C ASN A 166 -9.66 13.63 9.62
N SER A 167 -8.73 12.70 9.40
CA SER A 167 -9.09 11.31 9.23
C SER A 167 -8.86 10.45 10.49
N PRO A 168 -9.75 9.48 10.78
CA PRO A 168 -9.49 8.44 11.79
C PRO A 168 -8.22 7.64 11.54
N TYR A 169 -7.65 7.71 10.33
CA TYR A 169 -6.37 7.07 10.00
C TYR A 169 -5.16 7.84 10.55
N ALA A 170 -5.19 9.18 10.59
CA ALA A 170 -4.04 10.03 10.91
C ALA A 170 -3.43 9.71 12.29
N GLN A 171 -4.28 9.40 13.29
CA GLN A 171 -3.86 9.00 14.63
C GLN A 171 -3.14 7.64 14.65
N LYS A 172 -3.57 6.68 13.80
CA LYS A 172 -2.95 5.35 13.69
C LYS A 172 -1.64 5.38 12.89
N PHE A 173 -1.50 6.31 11.97
CA PHE A 173 -0.23 6.58 11.29
C PHE A 173 0.80 7.30 12.19
N GLY A 174 0.36 7.91 13.30
CA GLY A 174 1.16 8.84 14.12
C GLY A 174 1.67 8.27 15.45
N GLY A 175 1.88 6.95 15.53
CA GLY A 175 2.33 6.27 16.75
C GLY A 175 3.64 6.82 17.30
N GLY A 176 3.55 7.86 18.13
CA GLY A 176 4.70 8.57 18.67
C GLY A 176 4.36 9.78 19.53
N ARG A 177 3.44 9.64 20.50
CA ARG A 177 3.65 10.14 21.87
C ARG A 177 2.56 9.65 22.82
N GLY A 178 2.95 8.71 23.68
CA GLY A 178 2.32 8.60 24.98
C GLY A 178 2.57 9.87 25.80
N SER A 179 1.57 10.27 26.57
CA SER A 179 1.67 10.71 27.96
C SER A 179 0.26 11.09 28.44
N CYS A 180 -0.38 10.18 29.16
CA CYS A 180 -0.91 10.39 30.51
C CYS A 180 -0.83 9.03 31.21
#